data_AF-A0A561D690-F1
#
_entry.id   AF-A0A561D690-F1
#
_cell.length_a   1.000
_cell.length_b   1.000
_cell.length_c   1.000
_cell.angle_alpha   90.00
_cell.angle_beta   90.00
_cell.angle_gamma   90.00
#
_symmetry.space_group_name_H-M   'P 1'
#
loop_
_entity.id
_entity.type
_entity.pdbx_description
1 polymer ?
#
loop_
_entity_poly.entity_id
_entity_poly.type
_entity_poly.pdbx_seq_one_letter_code
_entity_poly.pdbx_strand_id
1 'polypeptide(L)' 'MRDPERIDEVLDLIREVWQSNPDLRLGQLIVNAARMREPATENIFYIEDESLAKGLMRYLELVKSKN' A
#
# COMPACT_ATOMS: atom_id res chain seq x y z
N MET A 1 -7.83 -10.46 -17.79
CA MET A 1 -7.45 -9.13 -18.29
C MET A 1 -7.38 -8.21 -17.07
N ARG A 2 -6.35 -7.36 -16.94
CA ARG A 2 -6.32 -6.42 -15.80
C ARG A 2 -7.37 -5.34 -16.00
N ASP A 3 -8.05 -4.98 -14.93
CA ASP A 3 -9.05 -3.91 -14.91
C ASP A 3 -8.34 -2.56 -14.66
N PRO A 4 -8.46 -1.58 -15.58
CA PRO A 4 -7.88 -0.25 -15.41
C PRO A 4 -8.43 0.54 -14.22
N GLU A 5 -9.68 0.30 -13.79
CA GLU A 5 -10.29 1.04 -12.68
C GLU A 5 -9.52 0.85 -11.36
N ARG A 6 -8.86 -0.31 -11.21
CA ARG A 6 -7.98 -0.61 -10.06
C ARG A 6 -6.79 0.33 -9.91
N ILE A 7 -6.37 1.00 -10.99
CA ILE A 7 -5.23 1.91 -10.95
C ILE A 7 -5.57 3.09 -10.05
N ASP A 8 -6.75 3.69 -10.25
CA ASP A 8 -7.19 4.85 -9.48
C ASP A 8 -7.41 4.48 -8.01
N GLU A 9 -8.00 3.32 -7.73
CA GLU A 9 -8.17 2.80 -6.37
C GLU A 9 -6.83 2.67 -5.62
N VAL A 10 -5.81 2.10 -6.26
CA VAL A 10 -4.47 1.93 -5.65
C VAL A 10 -3.79 3.29 -5.46
N LEU A 11 -3.90 4.20 -6.43
CA LEU A 11 -3.32 5.55 -6.33
C LEU A 11 -3.96 6.37 -5.21
N ASP A 12 -5.27 6.26 -5.02
CA ASP A 12 -5.99 6.95 -3.95
C ASP A 12 -5.57 6.42 -2.57
N LEU A 13 -5.44 5.09 -2.40
CA LEU A 13 -4.92 4.49 -1.18
C LEU A 13 -3.47 4.91 -0.89
N ILE A 14 -2.60 4.93 -1.90
CA ILE A 14 -1.23 5.43 -1.77
C ILE A 14 -1.24 6.87 -1.29
N ARG A 15 -2.06 7.73 -1.91
CA ARG A 15 -2.16 9.15 -1.56
C ARG A 15 -2.55 9.34 -0.10
N GLU A 16 -3.59 8.66 0.37
CA GLU A 16 -4.11 8.80 1.73
C GLU A 16 -3.08 8.35 2.78
N VAL A 17 -2.45 7.18 2.57
CA VAL A 17 -1.41 6.68 3.48
C VAL A 17 -0.20 7.61 3.48
N TRP A 18 0.22 8.11 2.31
CA TRP A 18 1.42 8.93 2.20
C TRP A 18 1.25 10.31 2.83
N GLN A 19 0.08 10.94 2.66
CA GLN A 19 -0.24 12.22 3.32
C GLN A 19 -0.18 12.10 4.85
N SER A 20 -0.52 10.92 5.38
CA SER A 20 -0.44 10.65 6.82
C SER A 20 0.96 10.28 7.31
N ASN A 21 1.90 10.03 6.40
CA ASN A 21 3.28 9.61 6.70
C ASN A 21 4.27 10.36 5.76
N PRO A 22 4.33 11.71 5.81
CA PRO A 22 5.06 12.50 4.81
C PRO A 22 6.58 12.26 4.80
N ASP A 23 7.13 11.73 5.89
CA ASP A 23 8.56 11.43 6.00
C ASP A 23 9.00 10.18 5.22
N LEU A 24 8.06 9.32 4.82
CA LEU A 24 8.39 8.15 3.99
C LEU A 24 8.54 8.56 2.52
N ARG A 25 9.52 8.00 1.83
CA ARG A 25 9.54 8.03 0.35
C ARG A 25 8.54 7.01 -0.19
N LEU A 26 7.98 7.25 -1.37
CA LEU A 26 7.01 6.35 -2.01
C LEU A 26 7.45 4.88 -2.00
N GLY A 27 8.69 4.58 -2.40
CA GLY A 27 9.19 3.20 -2.41
C GLY A 27 9.17 2.52 -1.04
N GLN A 28 9.43 3.26 0.05
CA GLN A 28 9.37 2.72 1.41
C GLN A 28 7.92 2.43 1.82
N LEU A 29 7.00 3.31 1.46
CA LEU A 29 5.57 3.11 1.68
C LEU A 29 5.06 1.84 0.98
N ILE A 30 5.43 1.65 -0.29
CA ILE A 30 5.04 0.45 -1.06
C ILE A 30 5.62 -0.82 -0.44
N VAL A 31 6.91 -0.85 -0.09
CA VAL A 31 7.54 -2.01 0.57
C VAL A 31 6.86 -2.33 1.90
N ASN A 32 6.55 -1.31 2.70
CA ASN A 32 5.89 -1.50 3.99
C ASN A 32 4.47 -2.05 3.80
N ALA A 33 3.66 -1.44 2.93
CA ALA A 33 2.30 -1.89 2.66
C ALA A 33 2.28 -3.32 2.12
N ALA A 34 3.15 -3.64 1.16
CA ALA A 34 3.31 -4.99 0.63
C ALA A 34 3.59 -6.02 1.72
N ARG A 35 4.53 -5.73 2.62
CA ARG A 35 4.89 -6.63 3.74
C ARG A 35 3.81 -6.70 4.83
N MET A 36 2.92 -5.72 4.94
CA MET A 36 1.75 -5.84 5.82
C MET A 36 0.77 -6.91 5.33
N ARG A 37 0.69 -7.12 4.01
CA ARG A 37 -0.17 -8.15 3.43
C ARG A 37 0.55 -9.49 3.26
N GLU A 38 1.79 -9.46 2.77
CA GLU A 38 2.61 -10.63 2.49
C GLU A 38 3.95 -10.50 3.22
N PRO A 39 4.03 -10.87 4.51
CA PRO A 39 5.23 -10.64 5.33
C PRO A 39 6.49 -11.34 4.81
N ALA A 40 6.32 -12.45 4.09
CA ALA A 40 7.41 -13.23 3.51
C ALA A 40 7.84 -12.73 2.12
N THR A 41 7.29 -11.62 1.61
CA THR A 41 7.64 -11.12 0.28
C THR A 41 9.04 -10.51 0.27
N GLU A 42 9.97 -11.28 -0.30
CA GLU A 42 11.36 -10.87 -0.52
C GLU A 42 11.51 -9.93 -1.72
N ASN A 43 10.68 -10.12 -2.75
CA ASN A 43 10.73 -9.34 -3.98
C ASN A 43 9.38 -8.68 -4.29
N ILE A 44 9.32 -7.37 -4.03
CA ILE A 44 8.13 -6.53 -4.24
C ILE A 44 7.70 -6.46 -5.72
N PHE A 45 8.60 -6.75 -6.67
CA PHE A 45 8.28 -6.72 -8.10
C PHE A 45 7.09 -7.63 -8.47
N TYR A 46 6.87 -8.72 -7.72
CA TYR A 46 5.82 -9.69 -8.01
C TYR A 46 4.52 -9.48 -7.23
N ILE A 47 4.41 -8.43 -6.41
CA ILE A 47 3.17 -8.20 -5.67
C ILE A 47 2.03 -7.88 -6.63
N GLU A 48 0.88 -8.50 -6.42
CA GLU A 48 -0.33 -8.19 -7.16
C GLU A 48 -0.98 -6.90 -6.62
N ASP A 49 -1.60 -6.13 -7.51
CA ASP A 49 -2.26 -4.85 -7.15
C ASP A 49 -3.29 -5.04 -6.02
N GLU A 50 -4.01 -6.17 -5.98
CA GLU A 50 -4.97 -6.49 -4.92
C GLU A 50 -4.29 -6.75 -3.56
N SER A 51 -3.16 -7.45 -3.56
CA SER A 51 -2.37 -7.66 -2.34
C SER A 51 -1.79 -6.34 -1.83
N LEU A 52 -1.28 -5.50 -2.73
CA LEU A 52 -0.79 -4.18 -2.37
C LEU A 52 -1.92 -3.30 -1.80
N ALA A 53 -3.09 -3.28 -2.43
CA ALA A 53 -4.26 -2.54 -1.96
C ALA A 53 -4.68 -2.98 -0.55
N LYS A 54 -4.74 -4.30 -0.29
CA LYS A 54 -5.02 -4.85 1.05
C LYS A 54 -3.97 -4.43 2.08
N GLY A 55 -2.70 -4.39 1.68
CA GLY A 55 -1.61 -3.89 2.50
C GLY A 55 -1.74 -2.40 2.84
N LEU A 56 -2.10 -1.57 1.85
CA LEU A 56 -2.34 -0.14 2.02
C LEU A 56 -3.54 0.13 2.93
N MET A 57 -4.65 -0.59 2.76
CA MET A 57 -5.82 -0.51 3.64
C MET A 57 -5.43 -0.83 5.09
N ARG A 58 -4.67 -1.91 5.30
CA ARG A 58 -4.20 -2.28 6.64
C ARG A 58 -3.29 -1.23 7.25
N TYR A 59 -2.43 -0.61 6.44
CA TYR A 59 -1.59 0.50 6.88
C TYR A 59 -2.46 1.68 7.30
N LEU A 60 -3.43 2.06 6.47
CA LEU A 60 -4.32 3.18 6.75
C LEU A 60 -5.10 2.99 8.06
N GLU A 61 -5.61 1.79 8.33
CA GLU A 61 -6.24 1.44 9.62
C GLU A 61 -5.29 1.67 10.80
N LEU A 62 -4.04 1.21 10.68
CA LEU A 62 -3.03 1.36 11.73
C LEU A 62 -2.73 2.83 12.01
N VAL A 63 -2.61 3.64 10.97
CA VAL A 63 -2.38 5.10 11.07
C VAL A 63 -3.56 5.77 11.75
N LYS A 64 -4.79 5.46 11.33
CA LYS A 64 -6.01 6.02 11.92
C LYS A 64 -6.22 5.61 13.37
N SER A 65 -5.76 4.42 13.79
CA SER A 65 -5.86 3.96 15.18
C SER A 65 -4.86 4.62 16.14
N LYS A 66 -3.84 5.31 15.61
CA LYS A 66 -2.77 5.95 16.39
C LYS A 66 -2.96 7.45 16.58
N ASN A 67 -3.90 8.05 15.84
CA ASN A 67 -4.32 9.44 15.95
C ASN A 67 -5.60 9.55 16.78
#